data_AF-A0A942LF57-F1
#
_entry.id   AF-A0A942LF57-F1
#
_cell.length_a   1.000
_cell.length_b   1.000
_cell.length_c   1.000
_cell.angle_alpha   90.00
_cell.angle_beta   90.00
_cell.angle_gamma   90.00
#
_symmetry.space_group_name_H-M   'P 1'
#
loop_
_entity.id
_entity.type
_entity.pdbx_description
1 polymer ?
#
loop_
_entity_poly.entity_id
_entity_poly.type
_entity_poly.pdbx_seq_one_letter_code
_entity_poly.pdbx_strand_id
1 'polypeptide(L)'
;RQHGSVAMDRTDFVRLTGDTRVNDLALHLREGASEDAVRDGIRVLAATQGAEGLIEFASAGQIRAVSLRIFDRSFAVTVWLQAVAIGIGLFGVAASFSAQVLARKREFGLLAHLGLTRRQILGVVALEGFAWTVLGALAGLALGLGVSLVLVHVVNPQSFHWTMDLVLPWARLLALCAAVVLAGTLTAWLAGQAAASRDAVRAVKEDW
;
A
#
# COMPACT_ATOMS: atom_id res chain seq x y z
N ARG A 1 -25.66 -11.42 -32.68
CA ARG A 1 -25.77 -11.97 -31.30
C ARG A 1 -27.22 -12.41 -31.12
N GLN A 2 -27.51 -13.72 -31.15
CA GLN A 2 -28.88 -14.28 -31.19
C GLN A 2 -29.28 -14.88 -29.83
N HIS A 3 -29.28 -14.09 -28.76
CA HIS A 3 -29.75 -14.56 -27.46
C HIS A 3 -30.82 -13.60 -26.96
N GLY A 4 -32.01 -14.14 -26.68
CA GLY A 4 -33.08 -13.48 -25.96
C GLY A 4 -33.38 -14.29 -24.70
N SER A 5 -33.72 -13.62 -23.60
CA SER A 5 -34.17 -14.26 -22.37
C SER A 5 -35.65 -14.01 -22.16
N VAL A 6 -36.35 -15.04 -21.64
CA VAL A 6 -37.73 -14.94 -21.19
C VAL A 6 -37.76 -15.43 -19.75
N ALA A 7 -38.36 -14.65 -18.87
CA ALA A 7 -38.59 -15.03 -17.48
C ALA A 7 -40.09 -15.32 -17.29
N MET A 8 -40.41 -16.43 -16.63
CA MET A 8 -41.78 -16.81 -16.30
C MET A 8 -41.82 -17.54 -14.96
N ASP A 9 -42.98 -17.54 -14.32
CA ASP A 9 -43.16 -18.27 -13.07
C ASP A 9 -43.02 -19.79 -13.29
N ARG A 10 -42.40 -20.48 -12.33
CA ARG A 10 -42.19 -21.94 -12.41
C ARG A 10 -43.52 -22.69 -12.51
N THR A 11 -44.56 -22.22 -11.81
CA THR A 11 -45.87 -22.88 -11.84
C THR A 11 -46.50 -22.81 -13.23
N ASP A 12 -46.36 -21.68 -13.92
CA ASP A 12 -46.82 -21.53 -15.30
C ASP A 12 -45.99 -22.39 -16.27
N PHE A 13 -44.67 -22.46 -16.08
CA PHE A 13 -43.79 -23.31 -16.90
C PHE A 13 -44.17 -24.80 -16.78
N VAL A 14 -44.38 -25.28 -15.56
CA VAL A 14 -44.80 -26.67 -15.29
C VAL A 14 -46.20 -26.93 -15.88
N ARG A 15 -47.13 -25.99 -15.74
CA ARG A 15 -48.50 -26.13 -16.31
C ARG A 15 -48.46 -26.25 -17.83
N LEU A 16 -47.60 -25.49 -18.50
CA LEU A 16 -47.54 -25.45 -19.97
C LEU A 16 -46.72 -26.59 -20.58
N THR A 17 -45.68 -27.07 -19.88
CA THR A 17 -44.74 -28.05 -20.44
C THR A 17 -44.84 -29.46 -19.82
N GLY A 18 -45.35 -29.55 -18.59
CA GLY A 18 -45.31 -30.78 -17.78
C GLY A 18 -43.93 -31.11 -17.21
N ASP A 19 -42.88 -30.34 -17.51
CA ASP A 19 -41.52 -30.61 -17.01
C ASP A 19 -41.35 -30.06 -15.60
N THR A 20 -41.02 -30.95 -14.65
CA THR A 20 -40.83 -30.63 -13.23
C THR A 20 -39.36 -30.54 -12.84
N ARG A 21 -38.44 -30.85 -13.75
CA ARG A 21 -37.00 -30.87 -13.48
C ARG A 21 -36.48 -29.46 -13.25
N VAL A 22 -35.43 -29.37 -12.43
CA VAL A 22 -34.75 -28.12 -12.10
C VAL A 22 -33.28 -28.31 -12.41
N ASN A 23 -32.70 -27.41 -13.22
CA ASN A 23 -31.29 -27.45 -13.57
C ASN A 23 -30.44 -26.65 -12.58
N ASP A 24 -30.94 -25.48 -12.16
CA ASP A 24 -30.23 -24.56 -11.28
C ASP A 24 -31.10 -24.14 -10.09
N LEU A 25 -30.48 -24.04 -8.92
CA LEU A 25 -31.11 -23.53 -7.70
C LEU A 25 -30.23 -22.43 -7.10
N ALA A 26 -30.77 -21.21 -7.04
CA ALA A 26 -30.10 -20.10 -6.36
C ALA A 26 -30.54 -20.06 -4.90
N LEU A 27 -29.57 -20.15 -3.98
CA LEU A 27 -29.81 -20.05 -2.54
C LEU A 27 -29.24 -18.73 -2.02
N HIS A 28 -30.09 -17.91 -1.42
CA HIS A 28 -29.66 -16.70 -0.73
C HIS A 28 -29.47 -17.01 0.75
N LEU A 29 -28.22 -16.92 1.21
CA LEU A 29 -27.89 -17.14 2.61
C LEU A 29 -28.32 -15.94 3.46
N ARG A 30 -28.76 -16.21 4.69
CA ARG A 30 -28.97 -15.15 5.69
C ARG A 30 -27.63 -14.52 6.06
N GLU A 31 -27.64 -13.24 6.43
CA GLU A 31 -26.45 -12.54 6.88
C GLU A 31 -25.77 -13.28 8.05
N GLY A 32 -24.47 -13.57 7.91
CA GLY A 32 -23.67 -14.29 8.91
C GLY A 32 -23.70 -15.82 8.81
N ALA A 33 -24.47 -16.43 7.90
CA ALA A 33 -24.42 -17.87 7.70
C ALA A 33 -23.12 -18.32 7.02
N SER A 34 -22.50 -19.39 7.53
CA SER A 34 -21.31 -20.01 6.90
C SER A 34 -21.71 -20.73 5.62
N GLU A 35 -21.13 -20.32 4.50
CA GLU A 35 -21.37 -20.94 3.19
C GLU A 35 -20.94 -22.41 3.17
N ASP A 36 -19.79 -22.72 3.78
CA ASP A 36 -19.26 -24.07 3.84
C ASP A 36 -20.20 -24.99 4.66
N ALA A 37 -20.70 -24.51 5.79
CA ALA A 37 -21.63 -25.27 6.63
C ALA A 37 -22.95 -25.57 5.91
N VAL A 38 -23.46 -24.62 5.13
CA VAL A 38 -24.69 -24.81 4.35
C VAL A 38 -24.44 -25.78 3.19
N ARG A 39 -23.30 -25.67 2.51
CA ARG A 39 -22.90 -26.58 1.43
C ARG A 39 -22.79 -28.02 1.93
N ASP A 40 -22.14 -28.21 3.07
CA ASP A 40 -22.01 -29.54 3.68
C ASP A 40 -23.37 -30.10 4.08
N GLY A 41 -24.26 -29.27 4.65
CA GLY A 41 -25.64 -29.67 4.93
C GLY A 41 -26.43 -30.09 3.69
N ILE A 42 -26.29 -29.37 2.58
CA ILE A 42 -26.93 -29.72 1.30
C ILE A 42 -26.35 -31.02 0.75
N ARG A 43 -25.03 -31.24 0.86
CA ARG A 43 -24.39 -32.48 0.41
C ARG A 43 -24.92 -33.69 1.18
N VAL A 44 -25.08 -33.57 2.50
CA VAL A 44 -25.68 -34.62 3.33
C VAL A 44 -27.13 -34.88 2.92
N LEU A 45 -27.93 -33.84 2.72
CA LEU A 45 -29.31 -34.00 2.27
C LEU A 45 -29.40 -34.66 0.89
N ALA A 46 -28.54 -34.28 -0.05
CA ALA A 46 -28.47 -34.87 -1.38
C ALA A 46 -28.09 -36.36 -1.34
N ALA A 47 -27.14 -36.72 -0.48
CA ALA A 47 -26.77 -38.12 -0.25
C ALA A 47 -27.96 -38.94 0.28
N THR A 48 -28.75 -38.39 1.22
CA THR A 48 -29.95 -39.09 1.74
C THR A 48 -31.05 -39.28 0.69
N GLN A 49 -31.07 -38.46 -0.37
CA GLN A 49 -32.05 -38.53 -1.46
C GLN A 49 -31.52 -39.29 -2.69
N GLY A 50 -30.33 -39.90 -2.62
CA GLY A 50 -29.71 -40.61 -3.73
C GLY A 50 -29.27 -39.72 -4.90
N ALA A 51 -29.13 -38.41 -4.65
CA ALA A 51 -28.66 -37.41 -5.63
C ALA A 51 -27.17 -37.09 -5.47
N GLU A 52 -26.42 -37.98 -4.81
CA GLU A 52 -25.00 -37.81 -4.53
C GLU A 52 -24.20 -37.77 -5.86
N GLY A 53 -23.44 -36.70 -6.08
CA GLY A 53 -22.64 -36.50 -7.29
C GLY A 53 -23.34 -35.81 -8.47
N LEU A 54 -24.65 -35.52 -8.37
CA LEU A 54 -25.40 -34.77 -9.39
C LEU A 54 -25.46 -33.25 -9.12
N ILE A 55 -24.88 -32.79 -7.99
CA ILE A 55 -24.93 -31.40 -7.56
C ILE A 55 -23.54 -30.77 -7.68
N GLU A 56 -23.42 -29.79 -8.56
CA GLU A 56 -22.26 -28.92 -8.66
C GLU A 56 -22.54 -27.61 -7.90
N PHE A 57 -21.64 -27.23 -7.00
CA PHE A 57 -21.77 -25.98 -6.26
C PHE A 57 -20.95 -24.89 -6.94
N ALA A 58 -21.63 -23.97 -7.62
CA ALA A 58 -21.03 -22.73 -8.09
C ALA A 58 -21.33 -21.62 -7.08
N SER A 59 -20.34 -21.26 -6.26
CA SER A 59 -20.47 -20.15 -5.34
C SER A 59 -19.92 -18.85 -5.91
N ALA A 60 -20.73 -17.80 -5.86
CA ALA A 60 -20.26 -16.45 -6.16
C ALA A 60 -19.09 -16.03 -5.26
N GLY A 61 -19.05 -16.53 -4.01
CA GLY A 61 -17.97 -16.31 -3.05
C GLY A 61 -16.62 -16.88 -3.49
N GLN A 62 -16.57 -18.14 -3.93
CA GLN A 62 -15.31 -18.75 -4.39
C GLN A 62 -14.84 -18.16 -5.73
N ILE A 63 -15.76 -17.89 -6.66
CA ILE A 63 -15.42 -17.24 -7.93
C ILE A 63 -14.77 -15.88 -7.65
N ARG A 64 -15.40 -15.07 -6.78
CA ARG A 64 -14.84 -13.79 -6.34
C ARG A 64 -13.48 -13.96 -5.66
N ALA A 65 -13.32 -14.92 -4.76
CA ALA A 65 -12.06 -15.16 -4.05
C ALA A 65 -10.92 -15.58 -4.99
N VAL A 66 -11.20 -16.44 -5.98
CA VAL A 66 -10.22 -16.85 -7.00
C VAL A 66 -9.85 -15.66 -7.90
N SER A 67 -10.83 -14.89 -8.37
CA SER A 67 -10.59 -13.68 -9.16
C SER A 67 -9.75 -12.67 -8.39
N LEU A 68 -10.08 -12.39 -7.13
CA LEU A 68 -9.31 -11.47 -6.28
C LEU A 68 -7.89 -11.97 -6.04
N ARG A 69 -7.68 -13.27 -5.82
CA ARG A 69 -6.34 -13.84 -5.64
C ARG A 69 -5.46 -13.69 -6.87
N ILE A 70 -6.02 -13.93 -8.06
CA ILE A 70 -5.29 -13.74 -9.33
C ILE A 70 -4.95 -12.26 -9.51
N PHE A 71 -5.91 -11.38 -9.22
CA PHE A 71 -5.72 -9.93 -9.28
C PHE A 71 -4.61 -9.49 -8.31
N ASP A 72 -4.69 -9.85 -7.03
CA ASP A 72 -3.70 -9.52 -6.00
C ASP A 72 -2.29 -9.95 -6.39
N ARG A 73 -2.15 -11.13 -7.01
CA ARG A 73 -0.85 -11.64 -7.48
C ARG A 73 -0.26 -10.75 -8.58
N SER A 74 -1.07 -10.23 -9.49
CA SER A 74 -0.61 -9.29 -10.51
C SER A 74 -0.20 -7.93 -9.91
N PHE A 75 -0.89 -7.45 -8.87
CA PHE A 75 -0.52 -6.21 -8.16
C PHE A 75 0.66 -6.38 -7.21
N ALA A 76 1.01 -7.60 -6.81
CA ALA A 76 2.16 -7.87 -5.95
C ALA A 76 3.46 -7.32 -6.55
N VAL A 77 3.61 -7.36 -7.88
CA VAL A 77 4.77 -6.78 -8.59
C VAL A 77 4.87 -5.27 -8.32
N THR A 78 3.75 -4.55 -8.39
CA THR A 78 3.71 -3.11 -8.10
C THR A 78 4.08 -2.82 -6.66
N VAL A 79 3.66 -3.65 -5.70
CA VAL A 79 4.04 -3.50 -4.29
C VAL A 79 5.56 -3.63 -4.11
N TRP A 80 6.18 -4.60 -4.77
CA TRP A 80 7.64 -4.76 -4.73
C TRP A 80 8.37 -3.58 -5.37
N LEU A 81 7.92 -3.13 -6.55
CA LEU A 81 8.49 -1.95 -7.20
C LEU A 81 8.35 -0.70 -6.33
N GLN A 82 7.21 -0.53 -5.66
CA GLN A 82 6.99 0.55 -4.71
C GLN A 82 7.97 0.46 -3.54
N ALA A 83 8.16 -0.71 -2.95
CA ALA A 83 9.10 -0.90 -1.84
C ALA A 83 10.54 -0.55 -2.25
N VAL A 84 10.96 -0.98 -3.45
CA VAL A 84 12.27 -0.64 -4.01
C VAL A 84 12.40 0.86 -4.24
N ALA A 85 11.38 1.50 -4.82
CA ALA A 85 11.38 2.95 -5.06
C ALA A 85 11.48 3.75 -3.76
N ILE A 86 10.75 3.34 -2.71
CA ILE A 86 10.86 3.94 -1.38
C ILE A 86 12.28 3.76 -0.83
N GLY A 87 12.85 2.58 -0.97
CA GLY A 87 14.23 2.29 -0.56
C GLY A 87 15.23 3.23 -1.24
N ILE A 88 15.20 3.33 -2.57
CA ILE A 88 16.06 4.23 -3.34
C ILE A 88 15.89 5.68 -2.89
N GLY A 89 14.66 6.13 -2.70
CA GLY A 89 14.37 7.49 -2.22
C GLY A 89 14.99 7.76 -0.84
N LEU A 90 14.85 6.81 0.09
CA LEU A 90 15.40 6.93 1.45
C LEU A 90 16.93 6.97 1.44
N PHE A 91 17.57 6.12 0.63
CA PHE A 91 19.02 6.16 0.43
C PHE A 91 19.49 7.47 -0.17
N GLY A 92 18.76 8.01 -1.16
CA GLY A 92 19.05 9.32 -1.73
C GLY A 92 19.01 10.43 -0.69
N VAL A 93 17.96 10.47 0.14
CA VAL A 93 17.83 11.42 1.25
C VAL A 93 19.00 11.30 2.23
N ALA A 94 19.34 10.08 2.65
CA ALA A 94 20.48 9.84 3.56
C ALA A 94 21.82 10.30 2.97
N ALA A 95 22.05 10.06 1.68
CA ALA A 95 23.24 10.48 0.96
C ALA A 95 23.33 12.01 0.85
N SER A 96 22.23 12.67 0.50
CA SER A 96 22.15 14.14 0.43
C SER A 96 22.42 14.80 1.78
N PHE A 97 21.81 14.31 2.86
CA PHE A 97 22.07 14.85 4.20
C PHE A 97 23.51 14.62 4.65
N SER A 98 24.07 13.45 4.37
CA SER A 98 25.47 13.15 4.69
C SER A 98 26.42 14.12 3.98
N ALA A 99 26.17 14.40 2.71
CA ALA A 99 26.94 15.38 1.94
C ALA A 99 26.80 16.81 2.50
N GLN A 100 25.57 17.22 2.85
CA GLN A 100 25.30 18.55 3.42
C GLN A 100 26.02 18.77 4.75
N VAL A 101 26.01 17.76 5.63
CA VAL A 101 26.70 17.84 6.93
C VAL A 101 28.22 17.88 6.75
N LEU A 102 28.75 17.09 5.80
CA LEU A 102 30.18 17.09 5.53
C LEU A 102 30.67 18.44 4.99
N ALA A 103 29.89 19.07 4.09
CA ALA A 103 30.20 20.40 3.57
C ALA A 103 30.23 21.47 4.67
N ARG A 104 29.38 21.33 5.69
CA ARG A 104 29.23 22.30 6.80
C ARG A 104 30.06 21.97 8.03
N LYS A 105 30.95 20.98 7.96
CA LYS A 105 31.81 20.56 9.07
C LYS A 105 32.65 21.71 9.64
N ARG A 106 33.16 22.61 8.78
CA ARG A 106 33.94 23.78 9.20
C ARG A 106 33.12 24.79 10.01
N GLU A 107 31.85 25.00 9.63
CA GLU A 107 30.93 25.87 10.35
C GLU A 107 30.65 25.33 11.76
N PHE A 108 30.42 24.02 11.88
CA PHE A 108 30.22 23.37 13.17
C PHE A 108 31.47 23.42 14.06
N GLY A 109 32.67 23.34 13.47
CA GLY A 109 33.94 23.53 14.17
C GLY A 109 34.08 24.95 14.76
N LEU A 110 33.75 25.98 13.97
CA LEU A 110 33.76 27.37 14.44
C LEU A 110 32.76 27.60 15.58
N LEU A 111 31.55 27.05 15.47
CA LEU A 111 30.53 27.14 16.53
C LEU A 111 30.99 26.46 17.82
N ALA A 112 31.70 25.32 17.72
CA ALA A 112 32.28 24.67 18.88
C ALA A 112 33.36 25.53 19.56
N HIS A 113 34.19 26.24 18.79
CA HIS A 113 35.19 27.18 19.32
C HIS A 113 34.57 28.42 19.98
N LEU A 114 33.39 28.85 19.54
CA LEU A 114 32.60 29.91 20.17
C LEU A 114 31.92 29.48 21.48
N GLY A 115 32.12 28.22 21.92
CA GLY A 115 31.63 27.71 23.20
C GLY A 115 30.27 27.02 23.12
N LEU A 116 29.72 26.75 21.94
CA LEU A 116 28.49 25.96 21.84
C LEU A 116 28.76 24.51 22.28
N THR A 117 27.86 23.98 23.09
CA THR A 117 27.90 22.58 23.52
C THR A 117 27.55 21.65 22.36
N ARG A 118 28.11 20.43 22.36
CA ARG A 118 27.79 19.40 21.36
C ARG A 118 26.29 19.14 21.22
N ARG A 119 25.53 19.21 22.32
CA ARG A 119 24.07 19.03 22.32
C ARG A 119 23.35 20.14 21.55
N GLN A 120 23.82 21.40 21.66
CA GLN A 120 23.25 22.52 20.91
C GLN A 120 23.52 22.38 19.40
N ILE A 121 24.74 21.99 19.03
CA ILE A 121 25.10 21.76 17.62
C ILE A 121 24.24 20.64 17.02
N LEU A 122 24.11 19.51 17.73
CA LEU A 122 23.26 18.39 17.30
C LEU A 122 21.77 18.78 17.20
N GLY A 123 21.27 19.60 18.13
CA GLY A 123 19.90 20.08 18.11
C GLY A 123 19.59 20.95 16.89
N VAL A 124 20.51 21.87 16.53
CA VAL A 124 20.37 22.71 15.33
C VAL A 124 20.37 21.86 14.06
N VAL A 125 21.32 20.92 13.93
CA VAL A 125 21.40 20.03 12.77
C VAL A 125 20.17 19.14 12.64
N ALA A 126 19.67 18.60 13.75
CA ALA A 126 18.46 17.77 13.75
C ALA A 126 17.22 18.59 13.37
N LEU A 127 17.09 19.82 13.86
CA LEU A 127 15.97 20.71 13.54
C LEU A 127 15.99 21.12 12.06
N GLU A 128 17.17 21.43 11.52
CA GLU A 128 17.32 21.75 10.11
C GLU A 128 16.98 20.54 9.22
N GLY A 129 17.49 19.35 9.56
CA GLY A 129 17.16 18.11 8.87
C GLY A 129 15.67 17.77 8.95
N PHE A 130 15.04 18.02 10.10
CA PHE A 130 13.60 17.88 10.28
C PHE A 130 12.81 18.85 9.36
N ALA A 131 13.19 20.13 9.32
CA ALA A 131 12.52 21.11 8.48
C ALA A 131 12.60 20.73 6.99
N TRP A 132 13.77 20.33 6.50
CA TRP A 132 13.96 19.89 5.11
C TRP A 132 13.22 18.61 4.77
N THR A 133 13.22 17.61 5.66
CA THR A 133 12.47 16.37 5.43
C THR A 133 10.97 16.59 5.44
N VAL A 134 10.44 17.43 6.32
CA VAL A 134 9.01 17.76 6.36
C VAL A 134 8.59 18.48 5.08
N LEU A 135 9.35 19.48 4.63
CA LEU A 135 9.11 20.16 3.36
C LEU A 135 9.16 19.19 2.18
N GLY A 136 10.17 18.33 2.13
CA GLY A 136 10.30 17.30 1.11
C GLY A 136 9.14 16.30 1.11
N ALA A 137 8.69 15.86 2.29
CA ALA A 137 7.55 14.95 2.45
C ALA A 137 6.24 15.60 1.98
N LEU A 138 5.99 16.87 2.32
CA LEU A 138 4.82 17.62 1.87
C LEU A 138 4.82 17.82 0.36
N ALA A 139 5.96 18.24 -0.22
CA ALA A 139 6.10 18.42 -1.65
C ALA A 139 5.94 17.08 -2.41
N GLY A 140 6.55 16.01 -1.92
CA GLY A 140 6.42 14.67 -2.48
C GLY A 140 4.98 14.15 -2.40
N LEU A 141 4.28 14.38 -1.29
CA LEU A 141 2.87 14.02 -1.14
C LEU A 141 1.99 14.80 -2.13
N ALA A 142 2.18 16.11 -2.25
CA ALA A 142 1.43 16.94 -3.18
C ALA A 142 1.65 16.51 -4.64
N LEU A 143 2.90 16.27 -5.03
CA LEU A 143 3.24 15.76 -6.37
C LEU A 143 2.66 14.37 -6.62
N GLY A 144 2.78 13.45 -5.66
CA GLY A 144 2.22 12.11 -5.77
C GLY A 144 0.69 12.10 -5.91
N LEU A 145 0.00 12.92 -5.12
CA LEU A 145 -1.44 13.13 -5.24
C LEU A 145 -1.81 13.75 -6.60
N GLY A 146 -1.05 14.74 -7.07
CA GLY A 146 -1.24 15.34 -8.39
C GLY A 146 -1.12 14.32 -9.52
N VAL A 147 -0.05 13.51 -9.51
CA VAL A 147 0.13 12.42 -10.49
C VAL A 147 -0.99 11.38 -10.39
N SER A 148 -1.42 11.04 -9.18
CA SER A 148 -2.53 10.10 -8.97
C SER A 148 -3.84 10.62 -9.56
N LEU A 149 -4.16 11.90 -9.38
CA LEU A 149 -5.35 12.52 -9.97
C LEU A 149 -5.32 12.49 -11.50
N VAL A 150 -4.17 12.80 -12.11
CA VAL A 150 -3.96 12.72 -13.56
C VAL A 150 -4.15 11.29 -14.06
N LEU A 151 -3.58 10.30 -13.38
CA LEU A 151 -3.77 8.89 -13.76
C LEU A 151 -5.24 8.48 -13.73
N VAL A 152 -5.98 8.84 -12.68
CA VAL A 152 -7.36 8.42 -12.48
C VAL A 152 -8.34 9.13 -13.43
N HIS A 153 -8.16 10.44 -13.65
CA HIS A 153 -9.14 11.25 -14.40
C HIS A 153 -8.78 11.45 -15.87
N VAL A 154 -7.52 11.28 -16.25
CA VAL A 154 -7.06 11.51 -17.63
C VAL A 154 -6.66 10.19 -18.28
N VAL A 155 -5.72 9.46 -17.67
CA VAL A 155 -5.16 8.25 -18.27
C VAL A 155 -6.17 7.10 -18.29
N ASN A 156 -6.84 6.82 -17.16
CA ASN A 156 -7.75 5.68 -17.05
C ASN A 156 -8.96 5.75 -18.01
N PRO A 157 -9.66 6.90 -18.13
CA PRO A 157 -10.75 7.04 -19.09
C PRO A 157 -10.29 6.90 -20.54
N GLN A 158 -9.11 7.44 -20.89
CA GLN A 158 -8.56 7.36 -22.23
C GLN A 158 -8.11 5.94 -22.63
N SER A 159 -7.51 5.19 -21.70
CA SER A 159 -6.99 3.85 -22.00
C SER A 159 -8.05 2.76 -21.89
N PHE A 160 -8.99 2.88 -20.97
CA PHE A 160 -9.86 1.76 -20.60
C PHE A 160 -11.37 2.09 -20.62
N HIS A 161 -11.77 3.33 -20.93
CA HIS A 161 -13.18 3.76 -21.00
C HIS A 161 -13.99 3.58 -19.70
N TRP A 162 -13.32 3.53 -18.54
CA TRP A 162 -13.90 3.44 -17.20
C TRP A 162 -13.08 4.27 -16.21
N THR A 163 -13.73 4.79 -15.17
CA THR A 163 -13.08 5.46 -14.03
C THR A 163 -13.06 4.53 -12.83
N MET A 164 -12.12 4.76 -11.91
CA MET A 164 -12.05 4.06 -10.63
C MET A 164 -12.17 5.08 -9.50
N ASP A 165 -12.78 4.68 -8.39
CA ASP A 165 -12.85 5.53 -7.20
C ASP A 165 -11.46 5.74 -6.59
N LEU A 166 -11.14 7.00 -6.29
CA LEU A 166 -9.89 7.37 -5.64
C LEU A 166 -9.99 7.14 -4.12
N VAL A 167 -9.47 6.00 -3.65
CA VAL A 167 -9.35 5.73 -2.21
C VAL A 167 -7.95 6.10 -1.73
N LEU A 168 -7.84 7.15 -0.93
CA LEU A 168 -6.56 7.61 -0.36
C LEU A 168 -6.29 6.91 0.99
N PRO A 169 -5.26 6.05 1.10
CA PRO A 169 -4.93 5.38 2.35
C PRO A 169 -4.13 6.31 3.26
N TRP A 170 -4.81 7.29 3.87
CA TRP A 170 -4.19 8.33 4.71
C TRP A 170 -3.23 7.78 5.77
N ALA A 171 -3.58 6.66 6.41
CA ALA A 171 -2.71 6.00 7.40
C ALA A 171 -1.35 5.57 6.80
N ARG A 172 -1.35 5.00 5.59
CA ARG A 172 -0.12 4.57 4.91
C ARG A 172 0.71 5.78 4.44
N LEU A 173 0.04 6.82 3.95
CA LEU A 173 0.69 8.07 3.54
C LEU A 173 1.36 8.76 4.73
N LEU A 174 0.66 8.88 5.86
CA LEU A 174 1.21 9.43 7.09
C LEU A 174 2.37 8.58 7.63
N ALA A 175 2.24 7.25 7.58
CA ALA A 175 3.33 6.35 7.98
C ALA A 175 4.58 6.53 7.10
N LEU A 176 4.40 6.69 5.78
CA LEU A 176 5.50 6.96 4.86
C LEU A 176 6.16 8.32 5.14
N CYS A 177 5.36 9.39 5.30
CA CYS A 177 5.89 10.72 5.64
C CYS A 177 6.66 10.68 6.97
N ALA A 178 6.11 10.02 7.99
CA ALA A 178 6.77 9.83 9.27
C ALA A 178 8.09 9.05 9.11
N ALA A 179 8.11 7.97 8.32
CA ALA A 179 9.31 7.19 8.08
C ALA A 179 10.41 8.02 7.40
N VAL A 180 10.06 8.84 6.40
CA VAL A 180 11.01 9.73 5.71
C VAL A 180 11.58 10.79 6.66
N VAL A 181 10.71 11.44 7.44
CA VAL A 181 11.13 12.45 8.43
C VAL A 181 12.03 11.82 9.48
N LEU A 182 11.63 10.70 10.06
CA LEU A 182 12.44 9.97 11.05
C LEU A 182 13.80 9.58 10.49
N ALA A 183 13.84 9.00 9.29
CA ALA A 183 15.08 8.57 8.66
C ALA A 183 16.02 9.74 8.35
N GLY A 184 15.50 10.86 7.84
CA GLY A 184 16.32 12.03 7.55
C GLY A 184 16.80 12.75 8.82
N THR A 185 15.96 12.86 9.85
CA THR A 185 16.40 13.40 11.16
C THR A 185 17.44 12.49 11.83
N LEU A 186 17.27 11.17 11.78
CA LEU A 186 18.24 10.20 12.30
C LEU A 186 19.58 10.30 11.56
N THR A 187 19.57 10.38 10.23
CA THR A 187 20.80 10.51 9.44
C THR A 187 21.50 11.84 9.69
N ALA A 188 20.76 12.95 9.77
CA ALA A 188 21.32 14.25 10.15
C ALA A 188 21.97 14.22 11.55
N TRP A 189 21.29 13.59 12.52
CA TRP A 189 21.81 13.44 13.88
C TRP A 189 23.08 12.57 13.95
N LEU A 190 23.08 11.42 13.25
CA LEU A 190 24.25 10.54 13.18
C LEU A 190 25.45 11.22 12.51
N ALA A 191 25.21 11.96 11.42
CA ALA A 191 26.24 12.72 10.73
C ALA A 191 26.80 13.84 11.62
N GLY A 192 25.94 14.55 12.36
CA GLY A 192 26.35 15.56 13.34
C GLY A 192 27.18 14.97 14.49
N GLN A 193 26.85 13.76 14.96
CA GLN A 193 27.65 13.06 15.97
C GLN A 193 29.03 12.68 15.43
N ALA A 194 29.10 12.18 14.19
CA ALA A 194 30.36 11.80 13.56
C ALA A 194 31.28 13.02 13.33
N ALA A 195 30.71 14.17 12.99
CA ALA A 195 31.45 15.43 12.86
C ALA A 195 31.98 15.92 14.21
N ALA A 196 31.16 15.86 15.27
CA ALA A 196 31.58 16.27 16.60
C ALA A 196 32.62 15.29 17.20
N SER A 197 32.47 13.97 17.04
CA SER A 197 33.34 12.97 17.71
C SER A 197 34.72 12.82 17.09
N ARG A 198 34.89 13.08 15.79
CA ARG A 198 36.16 12.80 15.10
C ARG A 198 37.22 13.90 15.18
N ASP A 199 36.87 15.12 15.58
CA ASP A 199 37.81 16.26 15.51
C ASP A 199 38.46 16.64 16.84
N ALA A 200 37.93 16.21 18.00
CA ALA A 200 38.56 16.53 19.28
C ALA A 200 39.87 15.73 19.56
N VAL A 201 40.07 14.59 18.89
CA VAL A 201 41.23 13.70 19.14
C VAL A 201 42.23 13.71 17.98
N ARG A 202 41.84 14.12 16.76
CA ARG A 202 42.74 14.17 15.61
C ARG A 202 43.37 15.54 15.36
N ALA A 203 42.74 16.64 15.79
CA ALA A 203 43.32 17.98 15.67
C ALA A 203 44.61 18.16 16.49
N VAL A 204 44.84 17.35 17.53
CA VAL A 204 46.09 17.36 18.32
C VAL A 204 47.21 16.51 17.70
N LYS A 205 46.89 15.67 16.70
CA LYS A 205 47.87 14.75 16.08
C LYS A 205 48.43 15.24 14.75
N GLU A 206 47.89 16.31 14.16
CA GLU A 206 48.45 16.91 12.93
C GLU A 206 49.46 18.04 13.22
N ASP A 207 49.62 18.44 14.48
CA ASP A 207 50.60 19.46 14.94
C ASP A 207 51.90 18.87 15.53
N TRP A 208 52.19 17.57 15.33
CA TRP A 208 53.47 16.94 15.69
C TRP A 208 54.05 16.12 14.54
#